data_AF-A0A8T4F1Y4-F1
#
_entry.id   AF-A0A8T4F1Y4-F1
#
_cell.length_a   1.000
_cell.length_b   1.000
_cell.length_c   1.000
_cell.angle_alpha   90.00
_cell.angle_beta   90.00
_cell.angle_gamma   90.00
#
_symmetry.space_group_name_H-M   'P 1'
#
loop_
_entity.id
_entity.type
_entity.pdbx_description
1 polymer ?
#
loop_
_entity_poly.entity_id
_entity_poly.type
_entity_poly.pdbx_seq_one_letter_code
_entity_poly.pdbx_strand_id
1 'polypeptide(L)'
;MAFVGRRLPLWIRLLGIPLCVAVVWSMTEERGWIMGVVAGVVYVPFAIGMLWWGRMTAWAGEHPVLDSLIQLPVVFVGLALITSMPLWLCAVIGFSLGAALVALSAYVRRLRVASTQ
;
A
#
# COMPACT_ATOMS: atom_id res chain seq x y z
N MET A 1 -8.49 -10.97 -17.03
CA MET A 1 -8.43 -9.83 -17.97
C MET A 1 -7.22 -8.98 -17.66
N ALA A 2 -6.38 -8.80 -18.66
CA ALA A 2 -5.13 -8.08 -18.63
C ALA A 2 -5.32 -6.61 -18.18
N PHE A 3 -4.72 -6.22 -17.06
CA PHE A 3 -4.37 -4.81 -16.82
C PHE A 3 -3.14 -4.39 -17.67
N VAL A 4 -3.07 -4.90 -18.90
CA VAL A 4 -2.02 -4.55 -19.85
C VAL A 4 -2.41 -3.19 -20.44
N GLY A 5 -1.73 -2.13 -20.01
CA GLY A 5 -1.51 -0.97 -20.88
C GLY A 5 -2.23 0.33 -20.56
N ARG A 6 -3.10 0.44 -19.54
CA ARG A 6 -3.53 1.79 -19.10
C ARG A 6 -2.41 2.45 -18.31
N ARG A 7 -1.56 3.22 -19.01
CA ARG A 7 -0.60 4.13 -18.37
C ARG A 7 -1.39 5.03 -17.42
N LEU A 8 -1.10 4.96 -16.11
CA LEU A 8 -1.65 5.91 -15.15
C LEU A 8 -1.42 7.33 -15.69
N PRO A 9 -2.44 8.19 -15.81
CA PRO A 9 -2.27 9.55 -16.29
C PRO A 9 -1.17 10.28 -15.51
N LEU A 10 -0.33 11.05 -16.21
CA LEU A 10 0.81 11.73 -15.60
C LEU A 10 0.38 12.62 -14.44
N TRP A 11 -0.77 13.30 -14.56
CA TRP A 11 -1.29 14.15 -13.50
C TRP A 11 -1.62 13.38 -12.21
N ILE A 12 -2.14 12.14 -12.29
CA ILE A 12 -2.38 11.31 -11.10
C ILE A 12 -1.06 10.94 -10.44
N ARG A 13 -0.03 10.62 -11.22
CA ARG A 13 1.31 10.30 -10.69
C ARG A 13 1.92 11.50 -9.97
N LEU A 14 1.80 12.68 -10.59
CA LEU A 14 2.32 13.91 -10.02
C LEU A 14 1.54 14.37 -8.78
N LEU A 15 0.23 14.11 -8.71
CA LEU A 15 -0.58 14.36 -7.49
C LEU A 15 -0.30 13.35 -6.37
N GLY A 16 0.12 12.12 -6.70
CA GLY A 16 0.48 11.12 -5.71
C GLY A 16 1.68 11.51 -4.84
N ILE A 17 2.65 12.23 -5.41
CA ILE A 17 3.87 12.68 -4.70
C ILE A 17 3.54 13.64 -3.54
N PRO A 18 2.88 14.79 -3.74
CA PRO A 18 2.56 15.70 -2.64
C PRO A 18 1.63 15.06 -1.62
N LEU A 19 0.76 14.13 -2.03
CA LEU A 19 -0.07 13.36 -1.09
C LEU A 19 0.80 12.48 -0.17
N CYS A 20 1.79 11.77 -0.72
CA CYS A 20 2.73 10.98 0.08
C CYS A 20 3.52 11.87 1.05
N VAL A 21 3.99 13.03 0.60
CA VAL A 21 4.69 14.01 1.44
C VAL A 21 3.79 14.49 2.57
N ALA A 22 2.52 14.82 2.28
CA ALA A 22 1.55 15.28 3.27
C ALA A 22 1.29 14.21 4.35
N VAL A 23 1.16 12.93 3.97
CA VAL A 23 0.99 11.83 4.93
C VAL A 23 2.20 11.69 5.85
N VAL A 24 3.42 11.71 5.29
CA VAL A 24 4.66 11.62 6.08
C VAL A 24 4.80 12.81 7.03
N TRP A 25 4.48 14.01 6.55
CA TRP A 25 4.51 15.23 7.35
C TRP A 25 3.51 15.19 8.51
N SER A 26 2.24 14.88 8.23
CA SER A 26 1.18 14.75 9.25
C SER A 26 1.53 13.69 10.29
N MET A 27 2.04 12.53 9.88
CA MET A 27 2.53 11.50 10.81
C MET A 27 3.69 11.96 11.69
N THR A 28 4.59 12.78 11.14
CA THR A 28 5.73 13.31 11.88
C THR A 28 5.27 14.31 12.95
N GLU A 29 4.33 15.19 12.62
CA GLU A 29 3.78 16.19 13.55
C GLU A 29 2.88 15.57 14.62
N GLU A 30 1.95 14.68 14.24
CA GLU A 30 0.94 14.15 15.15
C GLU A 30 1.44 13.00 16.03
N ARG A 31 2.34 12.18 15.49
CA ARG A 31 2.79 10.93 16.14
C ARG A 31 4.29 10.86 16.40
N GLY A 32 5.03 11.89 16.04
CA GLY A 32 6.46 12.02 16.27
C GLY A 32 7.33 11.40 15.16
N TRP A 33 8.62 11.69 15.24
CA TRP A 33 9.60 11.39 14.18
C TRP A 33 9.71 9.90 13.84
N ILE A 34 9.55 8.99 14.82
CA ILE A 34 9.61 7.54 14.58
C ILE A 34 8.50 7.12 13.61
N MET A 35 7.27 7.60 13.83
CA MET A 35 6.15 7.28 12.95
C MET A 35 6.30 7.97 11.57
N GLY A 36 6.89 9.16 11.55
CA GLY A 36 7.30 9.83 10.31
C GLY A 36 8.26 8.99 9.47
N VAL A 37 9.28 8.38 10.09
CA VAL A 37 10.21 7.47 9.41
C VAL A 37 9.48 6.24 8.87
N VAL A 38 8.60 5.62 9.68
CA VAL A 38 7.80 4.46 9.22
C VAL A 38 6.93 4.85 8.03
N ALA A 39 6.20 5.96 8.11
CA ALA A 39 5.39 6.46 7.01
C ALA A 39 6.25 6.74 5.76
N GLY A 40 7.44 7.32 5.93
CA GLY A 40 8.39 7.58 4.85
C GLY A 40 8.85 6.29 4.15
N VAL A 41 9.23 5.28 4.92
CA VAL A 41 9.63 3.96 4.39
C VAL A 41 8.51 3.29 3.59
N VAL A 42 7.25 3.56 3.93
CA VAL A 42 6.09 2.97 3.25
C VAL A 42 5.69 3.78 2.01
N TYR A 43 5.56 5.09 2.14
CA TYR A 43 4.99 5.95 1.10
C TYR A 43 6.01 6.46 0.09
N VAL A 44 7.30 6.58 0.44
CA VAL A 44 8.34 7.00 -0.53
C VAL A 44 8.53 5.96 -1.64
N PRO A 45 8.70 4.64 -1.36
CA PRO A 45 8.75 3.63 -2.41
C PRO A 45 7.47 3.57 -3.23
N PHE A 46 6.32 3.86 -2.63
CA PHE A 46 5.04 3.93 -3.33
C PHE A 46 5.01 5.10 -4.33
N ALA A 47 5.43 6.29 -3.90
CA ALA A 47 5.55 7.48 -4.77
C ALA A 47 6.54 7.24 -5.92
N ILE A 48 7.68 6.62 -5.64
CA ILE A 48 8.67 6.20 -6.63
C ILE A 48 8.06 5.17 -7.61
N GLY A 49 7.32 4.21 -7.08
CA GLY A 49 6.59 3.20 -7.85
C GLY A 49 5.57 3.79 -8.81
N MET A 50 4.88 4.87 -8.42
CA MET A 50 3.97 5.61 -9.31
C MET A 50 4.69 6.21 -10.53
N LEU A 51 5.93 6.66 -10.40
CA LEU A 51 6.74 7.16 -11.52
C LEU A 51 7.12 6.02 -12.48
N TRP A 52 7.43 4.84 -11.95
CA TRP A 52 7.77 3.64 -12.71
C TRP A 52 6.61 2.65 -12.87
N TRP A 53 5.38 3.16 -12.98
CA TRP A 53 4.14 2.38 -13.00
C TRP A 53 4.20 1.11 -13.86
N GLY A 54 4.69 1.21 -15.10
CA GLY A 54 4.77 0.06 -16.02
C GLY A 54 5.66 -1.07 -15.51
N ARG A 55 6.83 -0.74 -14.95
CA ARG A 55 7.74 -1.74 -14.36
C ARG A 55 7.15 -2.32 -13.07
N MET A 56 6.52 -1.46 -12.26
CA MET A 56 5.90 -1.90 -11.01
C MET A 56 4.73 -2.87 -11.27
N THR A 57 3.88 -2.60 -12.26
CA THR A 57 2.79 -3.51 -12.63
C THR A 57 3.27 -4.83 -13.19
N ALA A 58 4.37 -4.83 -13.95
CA ALA A 58 4.98 -6.07 -14.44
C ALA A 58 5.54 -6.90 -13.27
N TRP A 59 6.30 -6.27 -12.38
CA TRP A 59 6.86 -6.90 -11.19
C TRP A 59 5.78 -7.44 -10.25
N ALA A 60 4.71 -6.69 -10.01
CA ALA A 60 3.56 -7.12 -9.20
C ALA A 60 2.82 -8.31 -9.84
N GLY A 61 2.84 -8.41 -11.17
CA GLY A 61 2.33 -9.58 -11.90
C GLY A 61 3.14 -10.85 -11.61
N GLU A 62 4.46 -10.72 -11.55
CA GLU A 62 5.40 -11.82 -11.24
C GLU A 62 5.41 -12.18 -9.75
N HIS A 63 5.19 -11.20 -8.86
CA HIS A 63 5.33 -11.36 -7.40
C HIS A 63 4.06 -11.00 -6.62
N PRO A 64 2.93 -11.70 -6.85
CA PRO A 64 1.63 -11.29 -6.32
C PRO A 64 1.52 -11.35 -4.79
N VAL A 65 2.27 -12.25 -4.14
CA VAL A 65 2.29 -12.35 -2.68
C VAL A 65 3.02 -11.16 -2.07
N LEU A 66 4.17 -10.78 -2.62
CA LEU A 66 4.93 -9.62 -2.17
C LEU A 66 4.16 -8.31 -2.40
N ASP A 67 3.47 -8.19 -3.54
CA ASP A 67 2.58 -7.05 -3.82
C ASP A 67 1.45 -6.96 -2.79
N SER A 68 0.84 -8.09 -2.42
CA SER A 68 -0.21 -8.12 -1.40
C SER A 68 0.34 -7.76 -0.01
N LEU A 69 1.58 -8.13 0.31
CA LEU A 69 2.22 -7.84 1.59
C LEU A 69 2.43 -6.33 1.83
N ILE A 70 2.54 -5.51 0.77
CA ILE A 70 2.59 -4.04 0.89
C ILE A 70 1.34 -3.47 1.57
N GLN A 71 0.21 -4.17 1.53
CA GLN A 71 -1.02 -3.70 2.16
C GLN A 71 -0.90 -3.63 3.69
N LEU A 72 -0.11 -4.50 4.33
CA LEU A 72 0.07 -4.50 5.79
C LEU A 72 0.58 -3.16 6.33
N PRO A 73 1.76 -2.67 5.90
CA PRO A 73 2.26 -1.40 6.39
C PRO A 73 1.39 -0.21 5.95
N VAL A 74 0.76 -0.27 4.77
CA VAL A 74 -0.16 0.80 4.31
C VAL A 74 -1.39 0.89 5.21
N VAL A 75 -2.00 -0.24 5.55
CA VAL A 75 -3.16 -0.30 6.45
C VAL A 75 -2.78 0.18 7.84
N PHE A 76 -1.60 -0.20 8.35
CA PHE A 76 -1.09 0.28 9.63
C PHE A 76 -0.96 1.82 9.65
N VAL A 77 -0.29 2.41 8.67
CA VAL A 77 -0.11 3.87 8.59
C VAL A 77 -1.47 4.57 8.42
N GLY A 78 -2.36 4.03 7.59
CA GLY A 78 -3.72 4.56 7.42
C GLY A 78 -4.54 4.55 8.73
N LEU A 79 -4.47 3.48 9.50
CA LEU A 79 -5.09 3.40 10.83
C LEU A 79 -4.49 4.40 11.81
N ALA A 80 -3.17 4.55 11.80
CA ALA A 80 -2.47 5.52 12.64
C ALA A 80 -2.83 6.97 12.29
N LEU A 81 -3.14 7.25 11.02
CA LEU A 81 -3.59 8.55 10.52
C LEU A 81 -5.03 8.87 10.88
N ILE A 82 -5.94 7.88 10.82
CA ILE A 82 -7.38 8.12 11.02
C ILE A 82 -7.76 8.09 12.51
N THR A 83 -7.05 7.30 13.31
CA THR A 83 -7.38 7.10 14.72
C THR A 83 -6.38 7.80 15.63
N SER A 84 -6.78 8.11 16.86
CA SER A 84 -5.89 8.57 17.95
C SER A 84 -5.50 7.42 18.90
N MET A 85 -5.78 6.17 18.52
CA MET A 85 -5.47 4.99 19.32
C MET A 85 -3.95 4.84 19.55
N PRO A 86 -3.53 4.18 20.64
CA PRO A 86 -2.12 3.90 20.85
C PRO A 86 -1.56 3.04 19.71
N LEU A 87 -0.29 3.30 19.36
CA LEU A 87 0.36 2.71 18.18
C LEU A 87 0.37 1.17 18.19
N TRP A 88 0.46 0.55 19.35
CA TRP A 88 0.43 -0.91 19.48
C TRP A 88 -0.94 -1.51 19.09
N LEU A 89 -2.06 -0.84 19.42
CA LEU A 89 -3.39 -1.25 18.96
C LEU A 89 -3.52 -1.07 17.45
N CYS A 90 -3.02 0.06 16.92
CA CYS A 90 -2.99 0.28 15.48
C CYS A 90 -2.19 -0.80 14.77
N ALA A 91 -1.07 -1.26 15.36
CA ALA A 91 -0.29 -2.37 14.84
C ALA A 91 -1.10 -3.66 14.86
N VAL A 92 -1.65 -4.09 16.00
CA VAL A 92 -2.42 -5.33 16.08
C VAL A 92 -3.57 -5.33 15.07
N ILE A 93 -4.40 -4.28 15.06
CA ILE A 93 -5.56 -4.17 14.16
C ILE A 93 -5.09 -4.11 12.70
N GLY A 94 -4.08 -3.28 12.41
CA GLY A 94 -3.57 -3.08 11.05
C GLY A 94 -2.94 -4.36 10.49
N PHE A 95 -2.18 -5.09 11.30
CA PHE A 95 -1.59 -6.37 10.90
C PHE A 95 -2.66 -7.46 10.72
N SER A 96 -3.65 -7.55 11.62
CA SER A 96 -4.76 -8.50 11.48
C SER A 96 -5.59 -8.23 10.22
N LEU A 97 -5.95 -6.96 9.96
CA LEU A 97 -6.68 -6.57 8.76
C LEU A 97 -5.85 -6.79 7.49
N GLY A 98 -4.57 -6.39 7.50
CA GLY A 98 -3.66 -6.60 6.39
C GLY A 98 -3.50 -8.08 6.05
N ALA A 99 -3.33 -8.94 7.05
CA ALA A 99 -3.26 -10.39 6.85
C ALA A 99 -4.56 -10.96 6.28
N ALA A 100 -5.72 -10.49 6.76
CA ALA A 100 -7.03 -10.90 6.24
C ALA A 100 -7.20 -10.49 4.76
N LEU A 101 -6.77 -9.28 4.39
CA LEU A 101 -6.81 -8.80 3.00
C LEU A 101 -5.86 -9.61 2.10
N VAL A 102 -4.65 -9.92 2.56
CA VAL A 102 -3.72 -10.80 1.85
C VAL A 102 -4.34 -12.19 1.64
N ALA A 103 -4.91 -12.79 2.68
CA ALA A 103 -5.59 -14.08 2.58
C ALA A 103 -6.77 -14.05 1.60
N LEU A 104 -7.59 -13.00 1.66
CA LEU A 104 -8.72 -12.80 0.77
C LEU A 104 -8.26 -12.66 -0.69
N SER A 105 -7.23 -11.87 -0.95
CA SER A 105 -6.68 -11.68 -2.31
C SER A 105 -6.15 -13.00 -2.90
N ALA A 106 -5.49 -13.82 -2.06
CA ALA A 106 -5.02 -15.14 -2.44
C ALA A 106 -6.19 -16.09 -2.73
N TYR A 107 -7.24 -16.07 -1.91
CA TYR A 107 -8.44 -16.88 -2.10
C TYR A 107 -9.20 -16.52 -3.38
N VAL A 108 -9.45 -15.23 -3.63
CA VAL A 108 -10.11 -14.74 -4.84
C VAL A 108 -9.30 -15.10 -6.09
N ARG A 109 -7.96 -15.06 -6.03
CA ARG A 109 -7.10 -15.53 -7.12
C ARG A 109 -7.32 -17.02 -7.41
N ARG A 110 -7.36 -17.86 -6.38
CA ARG A 110 -7.58 -19.31 -6.56
C ARG A 110 -8.93 -19.59 -7.23
N LEU A 111 -9.99 -18.91 -6.80
CA LEU A 111 -11.32 -19.05 -7.40
C LEU A 111 -11.33 -18.66 -8.89
N ARG A 112 -10.64 -17.58 -9.27
CA ARG A 112 -10.55 -17.17 -10.68
C ARG A 112 -9.78 -18.15 -11.55
N VAL A 113 -8.75 -18.80 -11.01
CA VAL A 113 -8.02 -19.84 -11.76
C VAL A 113 -8.90 -21.07 -11.96
N ALA A 114 -9.65 -21.48 -10.94
CA ALA A 114 -10.56 -22.62 -11.01
C ALA A 114 -11.74 -22.40 -11.98
N SER A 115 -12.25 -21.17 -12.15
CA SER A 115 -13.37 -20.88 -13.06
C SER A 115 -13.00 -20.79 -14.54
N THR A 116 -11.71 -20.91 -14.89
CA THR A 116 -11.22 -20.80 -16.28
C THR A 116 -10.86 -22.17 -16.87
N GLN A 117 -11.01 -23.25 -16.10
CA GLN A 117 -10.94 -24.64 -16.56
C GLN A 117 -12.34 -25.19 -16.76
#